data_AF-A0A7Z7MV04-F1
#
_entry.id   AF-A0A7Z7MV04-F1
#
_cell.length_a   1.000
_cell.length_b   1.000
_cell.length_c   1.000
_cell.angle_alpha   90.00
_cell.angle_beta   90.00
_cell.angle_gamma   90.00
#
_symmetry.space_group_name_H-M   'P 1'
#
loop_
_entity.id
_entity.type
_entity.pdbx_description
1 polymer ?
#
loop_
_entity_poly.entity_id
_entity_poly.type
_entity_poly.pdbx_seq_one_letter_code
_entity_poly.pdbx_strand_id
1 'polypeptide(L)'
;MSNKATAPQYAAPRPTEWTLMYPIFSSHVRRIGWVRTFAGGLPMYLCIPLLIVLHVTTCVAAYQWLLRPLFGIPRVRWADHVIIDRHRIAGMGWFDKFNCMFCGYANGLVTMANMELDHLARVHRSVPLWKQAVAALVVLLLSPLVVIFEAGVQIIYNILVSRPLGMHRVSIAEASRVMTREGYAAQLPWFGRLPLRCTKSIVLRFSMALEQIESSWCPLKHLETREGIVYPKHHDRFFGPHEIERMRQVLSTVGTVSDRRPTW
;
A
#
# COMPACT_ATOMS: atom_id res chain seq x y z
N MET A 1 35.09 12.13 -5.04
CA MET A 1 33.93 12.85 -5.59
C MET A 1 33.08 11.84 -6.38
N SER A 2 31.98 11.38 -5.79
CA SER A 2 31.18 10.27 -6.32
C SER A 2 30.20 10.77 -7.37
N ASN A 3 30.31 10.24 -8.58
CA ASN A 3 29.50 10.55 -9.75
C ASN A 3 28.05 10.08 -9.49
N LYS A 4 27.10 11.02 -9.32
CA LYS A 4 25.68 10.70 -9.21
C LYS A 4 25.18 10.33 -10.61
N ALA A 5 24.88 9.06 -10.82
CA ALA A 5 24.16 8.59 -12.01
C ALA A 5 22.77 9.25 -12.04
N THR A 6 22.59 10.22 -12.94
CA THR A 6 21.31 10.82 -13.27
C THR A 6 20.40 9.78 -13.91
N ALA A 7 19.20 9.61 -13.35
CA ALA A 7 18.15 8.79 -13.95
C ALA A 7 17.83 9.27 -15.37
N PRO A 8 17.45 8.37 -16.31
CA PRO A 8 17.21 8.75 -17.69
C PRO A 8 16.03 9.74 -17.77
N GLN A 9 16.34 10.97 -18.20
CA GLN A 9 15.38 12.01 -18.50
C GLN A 9 14.69 11.66 -19.83
N TYR A 10 13.66 10.81 -19.78
CA TYR A 10 12.80 10.58 -20.94
C TYR A 10 11.94 11.84 -21.17
N ALA A 11 12.41 12.71 -22.06
CA ALA A 11 11.60 13.77 -22.64
C ALA A 11 10.76 13.15 -23.77
N ALA A 12 9.57 12.65 -23.44
CA ALA A 12 8.57 12.36 -24.47
C ALA A 12 8.31 13.66 -25.27
N PRO A 13 8.17 13.61 -26.61
CA PRO A 13 7.85 14.79 -27.39
C PRO A 13 6.56 15.42 -26.84
N ARG A 14 6.52 16.75 -26.70
CA ARG A 14 5.32 17.48 -26.29
C ARG A 14 4.41 17.64 -27.51
N PRO A 15 3.29 16.92 -27.66
CA PRO A 15 2.26 17.32 -28.62
C PRO A 15 1.81 18.77 -28.37
N THR A 16 1.47 19.50 -29.41
CA THR A 16 1.17 20.94 -29.34
C THR A 16 -0.18 21.31 -28.68
N GLU A 17 -0.90 20.34 -28.11
CA GLU A 17 -2.29 20.50 -27.61
C GLU A 17 -2.47 20.35 -26.08
N TRP A 18 -1.39 20.34 -25.27
CA TRP A 18 -1.47 20.12 -23.80
C TRP A 18 -1.97 21.32 -22.96
N THR A 19 -2.71 22.27 -23.54
CA THR A 19 -3.13 23.46 -22.79
C THR A 19 -4.36 23.24 -21.89
N LEU A 20 -4.92 22.03 -21.85
CA LEU A 20 -5.96 21.63 -20.90
C LEU A 20 -5.85 20.12 -20.59
N MET A 21 -4.93 19.70 -19.71
CA MET A 21 -4.98 18.31 -19.28
C MET A 21 -6.18 18.04 -18.39
N TYR A 22 -7.00 17.11 -18.87
CA TYR A 22 -8.14 16.49 -18.21
C TYR A 22 -7.79 15.92 -16.82
N PRO A 23 -8.80 15.61 -15.98
CA PRO A 23 -8.62 14.88 -14.72
C PRO A 23 -7.74 13.62 -14.88
N ILE A 24 -7.09 13.20 -13.80
CA ILE A 24 -6.24 11.99 -13.77
C ILE A 24 -6.97 10.81 -14.37
N PHE A 25 -8.22 10.61 -13.96
CA PHE A 25 -9.08 9.56 -14.49
C PHE A 25 -9.20 9.55 -16.03
N SER A 26 -9.34 10.72 -16.65
CA SER A 26 -9.45 10.83 -18.11
C SER A 26 -8.16 10.43 -18.82
N SER A 27 -6.99 10.64 -18.19
CA SER A 27 -5.72 10.16 -18.72
C SER A 27 -5.66 8.63 -18.81
N HIS A 28 -6.23 7.93 -17.83
CA HIS A 28 -6.38 6.48 -17.87
C HIS A 28 -7.34 6.03 -18.97
N VAL A 29 -8.52 6.64 -19.02
CA VAL A 29 -9.53 6.32 -20.05
C VAL A 29 -8.95 6.47 -21.46
N ARG A 30 -8.21 7.55 -21.73
CA ARG A 30 -7.58 7.77 -23.03
C ARG A 30 -6.53 6.70 -23.36
N ARG A 31 -5.78 6.23 -22.36
CA ARG A 31 -4.70 5.25 -22.54
C ARG A 31 -5.20 3.82 -22.71
N ILE A 32 -6.14 3.37 -21.88
CA ILE A 32 -6.55 1.96 -21.79
C ILE A 32 -8.03 1.72 -22.11
N GLY A 33 -8.76 2.78 -22.47
CA GLY A 33 -10.18 2.73 -22.78
C GLY A 33 -11.07 2.69 -21.53
N TRP A 34 -12.34 3.02 -21.75
CA TRP A 34 -13.37 3.05 -20.71
C TRP A 34 -13.58 1.69 -20.05
N VAL A 35 -13.65 0.63 -20.84
CA VAL A 35 -13.96 -0.72 -20.36
C VAL A 35 -12.94 -1.18 -19.32
N ARG A 36 -11.65 -1.08 -19.64
CA ARG A 36 -10.58 -1.52 -18.72
C ARG A 36 -10.49 -0.63 -17.49
N THR A 37 -10.63 0.68 -17.67
CA THR A 37 -10.58 1.64 -16.57
C THR A 37 -11.67 1.36 -15.53
N PHE A 38 -12.91 1.16 -15.96
CA PHE A 38 -14.00 0.86 -15.03
C PHE A 38 -13.94 -0.57 -14.49
N ALA A 39 -13.65 -1.57 -15.32
CA ALA A 39 -13.55 -2.95 -14.90
C ALA A 39 -12.49 -3.14 -13.82
N GLY A 40 -11.38 -2.40 -13.89
CA GLY A 40 -10.33 -2.43 -12.88
C GLY A 40 -10.53 -1.45 -11.71
N GLY A 41 -11.00 -0.23 -11.99
CA GLY A 41 -11.08 0.84 -11.00
C GLY A 41 -12.25 0.69 -10.03
N LEU A 42 -13.44 0.31 -10.49
CA LEU A 42 -14.62 0.20 -9.61
C LEU A 42 -14.49 -0.87 -8.53
N PRO A 43 -13.99 -2.10 -8.84
CA PRO A 43 -13.84 -3.13 -7.82
C PRO A 43 -12.90 -2.75 -6.68
N MET A 44 -11.97 -1.80 -6.87
CA MET A 44 -11.06 -1.36 -5.81
C MET A 44 -11.84 -0.88 -4.57
N TYR A 45 -12.99 -0.24 -4.75
CA TYR A 45 -13.78 0.29 -3.63
C TYR A 45 -14.41 -0.81 -2.76
N LEU A 46 -14.50 -2.04 -3.24
CA LEU A 46 -14.94 -3.19 -2.44
C LEU A 46 -14.00 -3.47 -1.26
N CYS A 47 -12.76 -2.98 -1.29
CA CYS A 47 -11.83 -3.15 -0.18
C CYS A 47 -12.08 -2.15 0.97
N ILE A 48 -12.84 -1.07 0.79
CA ILE A 48 -13.13 -0.07 1.82
C ILE A 48 -13.64 -0.71 3.14
N PRO A 49 -14.70 -1.54 3.14
CA PRO A 49 -15.17 -2.17 4.38
C PRO A 49 -14.10 -3.08 5.01
N LEU A 50 -13.34 -3.82 4.20
CA LEU A 50 -12.27 -4.68 4.68
C LEU A 50 -11.16 -3.88 5.37
N LEU A 51 -10.77 -2.73 4.80
CA LEU A 51 -9.76 -1.84 5.38
C LEU A 51 -10.23 -1.22 6.69
N ILE A 52 -11.50 -0.81 6.78
CA ILE A 52 -12.07 -0.24 8.02
C ILE A 52 -12.07 -1.30 9.12
N VAL A 53 -12.55 -2.52 8.83
CA VAL A 53 -12.56 -3.61 9.82
C VAL A 53 -11.14 -3.96 10.24
N LEU A 54 -10.20 -4.11 9.30
CA LEU A 54 -8.79 -4.39 9.60
C LEU A 54 -8.16 -3.31 10.48
N HIS A 55 -8.43 -2.04 10.17
CA HIS A 55 -7.92 -0.90 10.94
C HIS A 55 -8.40 -0.95 12.39
N VAL A 56 -9.72 -1.06 12.61
CA VAL A 56 -10.29 -1.00 13.97
C VAL A 56 -9.94 -2.24 14.78
N THR A 57 -10.07 -3.43 14.19
CA THR A 57 -9.92 -4.69 14.94
C THR A 57 -8.46 -5.09 15.12
N THR A 58 -7.65 -5.04 14.05
CA THR A 58 -6.29 -5.59 14.08
C THR A 58 -5.28 -4.53 14.50
N CYS A 59 -5.34 -3.33 13.90
CA CYS A 59 -4.38 -2.30 14.21
C CYS A 59 -4.71 -1.63 15.56
N VAL A 60 -5.95 -1.14 15.74
CA VAL A 60 -6.30 -0.41 16.96
C VAL A 60 -6.56 -1.36 18.15
N ALA A 61 -7.58 -2.22 18.07
CA ALA A 61 -7.98 -3.03 19.22
C ALA A 61 -6.94 -4.10 19.58
N ALA A 62 -6.48 -4.89 18.61
CA ALA A 62 -5.52 -5.95 18.89
C ALA A 62 -4.11 -5.41 19.12
N TYR A 63 -3.53 -4.65 18.18
CA TYR A 63 -2.16 -4.16 18.36
C TYR A 63 -2.08 -3.06 19.42
N GLN A 64 -2.75 -1.91 19.26
CA GLN A 64 -2.52 -0.73 20.11
C GLN A 64 -3.06 -0.90 21.54
N TRP A 65 -4.24 -1.49 21.71
CA TRP A 65 -4.90 -1.58 23.02
C TRP A 65 -4.53 -2.84 23.80
N LEU A 66 -4.27 -3.97 23.12
CA LEU A 66 -4.04 -5.25 23.79
C LEU A 66 -2.57 -5.71 23.73
N LEU A 67 -2.05 -6.03 22.54
CA LEU A 67 -0.71 -6.60 22.38
C LEU A 67 0.39 -5.61 22.80
N ARG A 68 0.19 -4.31 22.52
CA ARG A 68 1.13 -3.26 22.89
C ARG A 68 1.43 -3.20 24.39
N PRO A 69 0.44 -2.96 25.27
CA PRO A 69 0.70 -2.97 26.73
C PRO A 69 1.08 -4.36 27.24
N LEU A 70 0.56 -5.44 26.64
CA LEU A 70 0.88 -6.80 27.05
C LEU A 70 2.37 -7.11 26.90
N PHE A 71 2.96 -6.74 25.76
CA PHE A 71 4.36 -7.02 25.41
C PHE A 71 5.33 -5.85 25.63
N GLY A 72 4.83 -4.66 25.97
CA GLY A 72 5.66 -3.46 26.12
C GLY A 72 6.30 -3.01 24.79
N ILE A 73 5.64 -3.28 23.66
CA ILE A 73 6.12 -2.89 22.33
C ILE A 73 5.79 -1.41 22.03
N PRO A 74 6.48 -0.77 21.07
CA PRO A 74 6.29 0.64 20.78
C PRO A 74 4.88 0.97 20.27
N ARG A 75 4.42 2.18 20.55
CA ARG A 75 3.20 2.72 19.93
C ARG A 75 3.48 3.06 18.47
N VAL A 76 2.61 2.62 17.56
CA VAL A 76 2.65 3.07 16.17
C VAL A 76 1.63 4.20 16.02
N ARG A 77 2.08 5.40 15.70
CA ARG A 77 1.20 6.57 15.59
C ARG A 77 0.55 6.57 14.21
N TRP A 78 -0.78 6.51 14.20
CA TRP A 78 -1.59 6.55 12.97
C TRP A 78 -1.26 7.75 12.07
N ALA A 79 -1.13 8.94 12.66
CA ALA A 79 -0.85 10.18 11.95
C ALA A 79 0.52 10.20 11.24
N ASP A 80 1.45 9.33 11.64
CA ASP A 80 2.79 9.25 11.04
C ASP A 80 2.78 8.37 9.77
N HIS A 81 1.69 7.62 9.54
CA HIS A 81 1.58 6.63 8.46
C HIS A 81 0.43 6.97 7.49
N VAL A 82 -0.74 7.35 8.01
CA VAL A 82 -1.93 7.69 7.20
C VAL A 82 -1.94 9.18 6.90
N ILE A 83 -1.54 9.52 5.68
CA ILE A 83 -1.40 10.89 5.20
C ILE A 83 -2.46 11.16 4.13
N ILE A 84 -3.39 12.07 4.45
CA ILE A 84 -4.52 12.42 3.59
C ILE A 84 -4.50 13.92 3.35
N ASP A 85 -3.67 14.37 2.41
CA ASP A 85 -3.36 15.79 2.18
C ASP A 85 -3.37 16.16 0.69
N ARG A 86 -3.06 15.21 -0.20
CA ARG A 86 -2.99 15.43 -1.64
C ARG A 86 -4.28 15.96 -2.23
N HIS A 87 -5.43 15.68 -1.64
CA HIS A 87 -6.71 16.25 -2.05
C HIS A 87 -6.75 17.80 -2.04
N ARG A 88 -5.80 18.45 -1.34
CA ARG A 88 -5.62 19.91 -1.31
C ARG A 88 -4.84 20.46 -2.49
N ILE A 89 -4.15 19.61 -3.26
CA ILE A 89 -3.38 20.02 -4.43
C ILE A 89 -4.34 20.62 -5.47
N ALA A 90 -4.01 21.82 -5.94
CA ALA A 90 -4.81 22.56 -6.92
C ALA A 90 -4.86 21.85 -8.27
N GLY A 91 -5.88 22.11 -9.08
CA GLY A 91 -5.98 21.54 -10.43
C GLY A 91 -6.49 20.10 -10.51
N MET A 92 -6.77 19.43 -9.39
CA MET A 92 -7.44 18.11 -9.37
C MET A 92 -8.95 18.23 -9.29
N GLY A 93 -9.65 17.40 -10.08
CA GLY A 93 -11.11 17.25 -10.00
C GLY A 93 -11.55 16.56 -8.71
N TRP A 94 -12.83 16.67 -8.36
CA TRP A 94 -13.36 16.07 -7.13
C TRP A 94 -13.15 14.54 -7.07
N PHE A 95 -13.33 13.83 -8.20
CA PHE A 95 -13.11 12.39 -8.27
C PHE A 95 -11.63 12.00 -8.08
N ASP A 96 -10.70 12.78 -8.64
CA ASP A 96 -9.27 12.56 -8.43
C ASP A 96 -8.91 12.76 -6.96
N LYS A 97 -9.45 13.81 -6.33
CA LYS A 97 -9.27 14.09 -4.90
C LYS A 97 -9.80 12.96 -4.03
N PHE A 98 -10.99 12.42 -4.33
CA PHE A 98 -11.56 11.27 -3.63
C PHE A 98 -10.62 10.05 -3.70
N ASN A 99 -10.15 9.70 -4.90
CA ASN A 99 -9.21 8.60 -5.07
C ASN A 99 -7.87 8.84 -4.37
N CYS A 100 -7.37 10.07 -4.35
CA CYS A 100 -6.17 10.43 -3.59
C CYS A 100 -6.35 10.19 -2.09
N MET A 101 -7.51 10.54 -1.52
CA MET A 101 -7.80 10.30 -0.12
C MET A 101 -7.89 8.80 0.19
N PHE A 102 -8.59 8.05 -0.67
CA PHE A 102 -8.70 6.61 -0.57
C PHE A 102 -7.33 5.93 -0.63
N CYS A 103 -6.50 6.27 -1.61
CA CYS A 103 -5.14 5.72 -1.74
C CYS A 103 -4.25 6.11 -0.54
N GLY A 104 -4.34 7.34 -0.05
CA GLY A 104 -3.61 7.79 1.15
C GLY A 104 -3.99 7.00 2.40
N TYR A 105 -5.29 6.73 2.58
CA TYR A 105 -5.78 5.89 3.67
C TYR A 105 -5.30 4.44 3.55
N ALA A 106 -5.49 3.80 2.38
CA ALA A 106 -5.13 2.41 2.17
C ALA A 106 -3.62 2.18 2.31
N ASN A 107 -2.79 3.00 1.65
CA ASN A 107 -1.32 2.89 1.74
C ASN A 107 -0.83 3.14 3.16
N GLY A 108 -1.34 4.16 3.83
CA GLY A 108 -0.94 4.48 5.18
C GLY A 108 -1.33 3.40 6.19
N LEU A 109 -2.52 2.83 6.07
CA LEU A 109 -2.98 1.73 6.92
C LEU A 109 -2.09 0.49 6.76
N VAL A 110 -1.72 0.14 5.53
CA VAL A 110 -0.84 -0.99 5.25
C VAL A 110 0.57 -0.73 5.76
N THR A 111 1.08 0.49 5.64
CA THR A 111 2.38 0.89 6.18
C THR A 111 2.37 0.77 7.71
N MET A 112 1.29 1.20 8.36
CA MET A 112 1.10 1.05 9.81
C MET A 112 1.05 -0.43 10.22
N ALA A 113 0.19 -1.24 9.60
CA ALA A 113 0.08 -2.67 9.87
C ALA A 113 1.41 -3.40 9.65
N ASN A 114 2.18 -3.00 8.63
CA ASN A 114 3.50 -3.53 8.37
C ASN A 114 4.46 -3.29 9.54
N MET A 115 4.50 -2.05 10.06
CA MET A 115 5.33 -1.65 11.20
C MET A 115 4.89 -2.35 12.50
N GLU A 116 3.59 -2.49 12.72
CA GLU A 116 3.02 -3.22 13.86
C GLU A 116 3.45 -4.70 13.86
N LEU A 117 3.40 -5.36 12.70
CA LEU A 117 3.91 -6.72 12.55
C LEU A 117 5.43 -6.81 12.78
N ASP A 118 6.20 -5.80 12.36
CA ASP A 118 7.65 -5.75 12.60
C ASP A 118 7.98 -5.65 14.09
N HIS A 119 7.21 -4.89 14.87
CA HIS A 119 7.34 -4.84 16.31
C HIS A 119 7.02 -6.18 16.97
N LEU A 120 5.95 -6.85 16.55
CA LEU A 120 5.58 -8.17 17.05
C LEU A 120 6.64 -9.23 16.74
N ALA A 121 7.20 -9.21 15.52
CA ALA A 121 8.27 -10.13 15.13
C ALA A 121 9.51 -9.98 16.02
N ARG A 122 9.76 -8.79 16.58
CA ARG A 122 10.91 -8.48 17.44
C ARG A 122 10.67 -8.71 18.93
N VAL A 123 9.50 -9.22 19.33
CA VAL A 123 9.22 -9.55 20.74
C VAL A 123 10.15 -10.69 21.18
N HIS A 124 11.30 -10.31 21.72
CA HIS A 124 12.34 -11.22 22.18
C HIS A 124 12.57 -10.95 23.66
N ARG A 125 11.78 -11.62 24.50
CA ARG A 125 12.00 -11.75 25.94
C ARG A 125 11.32 -13.03 26.37
N SER A 126 11.78 -13.63 27.47
CA SER A 126 11.12 -14.75 28.16
C SER A 126 9.73 -14.32 28.62
N VAL A 127 8.77 -14.25 27.69
CA VAL A 127 7.43 -13.77 27.98
C VAL A 127 6.72 -14.86 28.78
N PRO A 128 6.09 -14.53 29.92
CA PRO A 128 5.34 -15.50 30.70
C PRO A 128 4.34 -16.26 29.82
N LEU A 129 4.17 -17.56 30.09
CA LEU A 129 3.31 -18.44 29.28
C LEU A 129 1.88 -17.90 29.13
N TRP A 130 1.32 -17.27 30.18
CA TRP A 130 -0.01 -16.68 30.12
C TRP A 130 -0.12 -15.55 29.08
N LYS A 131 0.94 -14.73 28.89
CA LYS A 131 0.96 -13.68 27.86
C LYS A 131 1.01 -14.28 26.45
N GLN A 132 1.75 -15.38 26.31
CA GLN A 132 1.79 -16.14 25.06
C GLN A 132 0.41 -16.75 24.75
N ALA A 133 -0.27 -17.29 25.76
CA ALA A 133 -1.62 -17.83 25.63
C ALA A 133 -2.64 -16.75 25.22
N VAL A 134 -2.57 -15.56 25.84
CA VAL A 134 -3.41 -14.42 25.43
C VAL A 134 -3.15 -14.03 23.98
N ALA A 135 -1.89 -13.91 23.55
CA ALA A 135 -1.60 -13.57 22.17
C ALA A 135 -2.00 -14.67 21.17
N ALA A 136 -1.85 -15.93 21.53
CA ALA A 136 -2.34 -17.05 20.73
C ALA A 136 -3.87 -17.01 20.58
N LEU A 137 -4.59 -16.69 21.66
CA LEU A 137 -6.04 -16.49 21.62
C LEU A 137 -6.43 -15.32 20.73
N VAL A 138 -5.73 -14.18 20.80
CA VAL A 138 -5.96 -13.03 19.92
C VAL A 138 -5.77 -13.42 18.45
N VAL A 139 -4.68 -14.12 18.13
CA VAL A 139 -4.41 -14.61 16.77
C VAL A 139 -5.50 -15.56 16.31
N LEU A 140 -5.96 -16.47 17.17
CA LEU A 140 -7.03 -17.41 16.86
C LEU A 140 -8.36 -16.69 16.59
N LEU A 141 -8.72 -15.71 17.41
CA LEU A 141 -9.96 -14.94 17.24
C LEU A 141 -9.94 -14.06 15.99
N LEU A 142 -8.77 -13.54 15.61
CA LEU A 142 -8.60 -12.73 14.40
C LEU A 142 -8.37 -13.57 13.13
N SER A 143 -8.10 -14.86 13.24
CA SER A 143 -7.77 -15.69 12.06
C SER A 143 -8.88 -15.70 11.00
N PRO A 144 -10.20 -15.74 11.32
CA PRO A 144 -11.24 -15.65 10.30
C PRO A 144 -11.18 -14.33 9.53
N LEU A 145 -10.91 -13.21 10.23
CA LEU A 145 -10.78 -11.91 9.61
C LEU A 145 -9.56 -11.84 8.68
N VAL A 146 -8.42 -12.40 9.11
CA VAL A 146 -7.21 -12.48 8.27
C VAL A 146 -7.47 -13.31 7.01
N VAL A 147 -8.22 -14.41 7.12
CA VAL A 147 -8.62 -15.24 5.96
C VAL A 147 -9.54 -14.46 5.01
N ILE A 148 -10.53 -13.73 5.55
CA ILE A 148 -11.41 -12.87 4.75
C ILE A 148 -10.60 -11.80 4.03
N PHE A 149 -9.63 -11.18 4.70
CA PHE A 149 -8.76 -10.18 4.10
C PHE A 149 -7.88 -10.78 2.99
N GLU A 150 -7.31 -11.97 3.21
CA GLU A 150 -6.57 -12.71 2.18
C GLU A 150 -7.45 -13.01 0.95
N ALA A 151 -8.66 -13.52 1.18
CA ALA A 151 -9.62 -13.75 0.10
C ALA A 151 -9.95 -12.45 -0.65
N GLY A 152 -10.09 -11.34 0.07
CA GLY A 152 -10.24 -10.00 -0.50
C GLY A 152 -9.08 -9.61 -1.41
N VAL A 153 -7.82 -9.79 -0.97
CA VAL A 153 -6.63 -9.52 -1.81
C VAL A 153 -6.63 -10.41 -3.05
N GLN A 154 -7.00 -11.69 -2.93
CA GLN A 154 -7.05 -12.59 -4.09
C GLN A 154 -8.17 -12.20 -5.06
N ILE A 155 -9.38 -11.98 -4.58
CA ILE A 155 -10.55 -11.71 -5.43
C ILE A 155 -10.49 -10.27 -5.95
N ILE A 156 -10.45 -9.28 -5.06
CA ILE A 156 -10.52 -7.87 -5.46
C ILE A 156 -9.26 -7.52 -6.26
N TYR A 157 -8.07 -7.77 -5.73
CA TYR A 157 -6.85 -7.36 -6.43
C TYR A 157 -6.44 -8.35 -7.55
N ASN A 158 -6.16 -9.62 -7.25
CA ASN A 158 -5.59 -10.55 -8.24
C ASN A 158 -6.55 -10.95 -9.38
N ILE A 159 -7.86 -10.84 -9.17
CA ILE A 159 -8.88 -11.15 -10.18
C ILE A 159 -9.47 -9.88 -10.78
N LEU A 160 -10.13 -9.05 -9.96
CA LEU A 160 -10.96 -7.95 -10.47
C LEU A 160 -10.16 -6.73 -10.91
N VAL A 161 -9.09 -6.36 -10.18
CA VAL A 161 -8.31 -5.14 -10.47
C VAL A 161 -7.16 -5.42 -11.44
N SER A 162 -6.29 -6.36 -11.06
CA SER A 162 -5.02 -6.56 -11.75
C SER A 162 -5.16 -7.19 -13.14
N ARG A 163 -6.19 -7.99 -13.42
CA ARG A 163 -6.37 -8.56 -14.78
C ARG A 163 -6.81 -7.49 -15.79
N PRO A 164 -7.86 -6.68 -15.55
CA PRO A 164 -8.24 -5.61 -16.48
C PRO A 164 -7.18 -4.52 -16.60
N LEU A 165 -6.44 -4.24 -15.52
CA LEU A 165 -5.37 -3.24 -15.51
C LEU A 165 -3.98 -3.85 -15.69
N GLY A 166 -3.88 -5.11 -16.14
CA GLY A 166 -2.67 -5.95 -16.27
C GLY A 166 -1.50 -5.60 -15.35
N MET A 167 -1.83 -5.45 -14.06
CA MET A 167 -0.88 -5.18 -13.00
C MET A 167 -0.16 -6.48 -12.63
N HIS A 168 1.06 -6.33 -12.15
CA HIS A 168 1.85 -7.45 -11.64
C HIS A 168 1.21 -8.01 -10.38
N ARG A 169 1.24 -9.34 -10.27
CA ARG A 169 0.68 -10.06 -9.13
C ARG A 169 1.79 -10.84 -8.46
N VAL A 170 1.81 -10.79 -7.14
CA VAL A 170 2.80 -11.50 -6.33
C VAL A 170 2.11 -12.69 -5.71
N SER A 171 2.64 -13.88 -5.98
CA SER A 171 2.09 -15.12 -5.43
C SER A 171 2.38 -15.26 -3.94
N ILE A 172 1.58 -16.06 -3.23
CA ILE A 172 1.82 -16.41 -1.83
C ILE A 172 3.20 -17.06 -1.68
N ALA A 173 3.58 -17.92 -2.62
CA ALA A 173 4.88 -18.61 -2.63
C ALA A 173 6.05 -17.63 -2.78
N GLU A 174 5.91 -16.61 -3.64
CA GLU A 174 6.92 -15.56 -3.79
C GLU A 174 7.06 -14.71 -2.53
N ALA A 175 5.96 -14.27 -1.93
CA ALA A 175 5.98 -13.53 -0.68
C ALA A 175 6.56 -14.38 0.48
N SER A 176 6.26 -15.67 0.54
CA SER A 176 6.81 -16.59 1.53
C SER A 176 8.32 -16.80 1.36
N ARG A 177 8.81 -16.85 0.11
CA ARG A 177 10.26 -16.87 -0.18
C ARG A 177 10.96 -15.63 0.36
N VAL A 178 10.34 -14.44 0.24
CA VAL A 178 10.87 -13.21 0.86
C VAL A 178 10.94 -13.37 2.38
N MET A 179 9.85 -13.81 3.04
CA MET A 179 9.85 -14.02 4.50
C MET A 179 10.96 -14.98 4.97
N THR A 180 11.23 -16.01 4.19
CA THR A 180 12.25 -17.02 4.51
C THR A 180 13.65 -16.47 4.30
N ARG A 181 13.90 -15.81 3.16
CA ARG A 181 15.19 -15.19 2.82
C ARG A 181 15.61 -14.13 3.83
N GLU A 182 14.68 -13.28 4.24
CA GLU A 182 14.94 -12.21 5.21
C GLU A 182 14.96 -12.72 6.67
N GLY A 183 14.76 -14.02 6.91
CA GLY A 183 14.73 -14.58 8.26
C GLY A 183 13.61 -13.98 9.14
N TYR A 184 12.49 -13.55 8.54
CA TYR A 184 11.45 -12.81 9.25
C TYR A 184 10.89 -13.61 10.43
N ALA A 185 10.88 -13.04 11.64
CA ALA A 185 10.43 -13.71 12.86
C ALA A 185 11.14 -15.05 13.15
N ALA A 186 12.39 -15.25 12.71
CA ALA A 186 13.14 -16.49 12.91
C ALA A 186 13.40 -16.83 14.39
N GLN A 187 13.44 -15.81 15.26
CA GLN A 187 13.62 -15.95 16.71
C GLN A 187 12.38 -16.51 17.44
N LEU A 188 11.21 -16.53 16.79
CA LEU A 188 9.99 -17.01 17.40
C LEU A 188 9.82 -18.52 17.17
N PRO A 189 9.19 -19.25 18.10
CA PRO A 189 8.82 -20.64 17.89
C PRO A 189 7.83 -20.76 16.72
N TRP A 190 7.75 -21.96 16.12
CA TRP A 190 6.99 -22.15 14.88
C TRP A 190 5.53 -21.68 14.96
N PHE A 191 4.87 -21.86 16.12
CA PHE A 191 3.48 -21.49 16.33
C PHE A 191 3.25 -19.96 16.42
N GLY A 192 4.27 -19.18 16.79
CA GLY A 192 4.22 -17.71 16.71
C GLY A 192 4.73 -17.19 15.36
N ARG A 193 5.75 -17.85 14.81
CA ARG A 193 6.38 -17.51 13.53
C ARG A 193 5.44 -17.71 12.35
N LEU A 194 4.71 -18.83 12.31
CA LEU A 194 3.81 -19.18 11.21
C LEU A 194 2.71 -18.12 11.00
N PRO A 195 1.85 -17.79 12.00
CA PRO A 195 0.81 -16.79 11.82
C PRO A 195 1.37 -15.41 11.46
N LEU A 196 2.48 -14.98 12.09
CA LEU A 196 3.12 -13.72 11.74
C LEU A 196 3.63 -13.68 10.30
N ARG A 197 4.27 -14.75 9.81
CA ARG A 197 4.72 -14.83 8.41
C ARG A 197 3.54 -14.88 7.44
N CYS A 198 2.45 -15.57 7.78
CA CYS A 198 1.23 -15.58 6.98
C CYS A 198 0.65 -14.17 6.87
N THR A 199 0.41 -13.48 7.99
CA THR A 199 -0.14 -12.11 7.98
C THR A 199 0.81 -11.13 7.29
N LYS A 200 2.12 -11.22 7.54
CA LYS A 200 3.13 -10.38 6.87
C LYS A 200 3.18 -10.60 5.36
N SER A 201 3.01 -11.84 4.90
CA SER A 201 2.89 -12.16 3.47
C SER A 201 1.68 -11.47 2.82
N ILE A 202 0.54 -11.41 3.51
CA ILE A 202 -0.66 -10.71 3.02
C ILE A 202 -0.40 -9.20 2.93
N VAL A 203 0.13 -8.60 4.00
CA VAL A 203 0.48 -7.17 4.06
C VAL A 203 1.50 -6.80 2.98
N LEU A 204 2.53 -7.62 2.76
CA LEU A 204 3.51 -7.40 1.71
C LEU A 204 2.88 -7.40 0.31
N ARG A 205 2.09 -8.43 -0.02
CA ARG A 205 1.44 -8.51 -1.34
C ARG A 205 0.47 -7.37 -1.56
N PHE A 206 -0.26 -6.99 -0.53
CA PHE A 206 -1.19 -5.87 -0.62
C PHE A 206 -0.47 -4.51 -0.71
N SER A 207 0.67 -4.33 -0.03
CA SER A 207 1.54 -3.16 -0.22
C SER A 207 2.05 -3.04 -1.66
N MET A 208 2.46 -4.16 -2.28
CA MET A 208 2.90 -4.18 -3.68
C MET A 208 1.76 -3.92 -4.67
N ALA A 209 0.54 -4.31 -4.33
CA ALA A 209 -0.67 -3.98 -5.08
C ALA A 209 -0.97 -2.48 -5.02
N LEU A 210 -0.97 -1.91 -3.82
CA LEU A 210 -1.25 -0.49 -3.60
C LEU A 210 -0.16 0.41 -4.20
N GLU A 211 1.10 -0.01 -4.19
CA GLU A 211 2.18 0.71 -4.86
C GLU A 211 1.89 0.86 -6.35
N GLN A 212 1.48 -0.20 -7.05
CA GLN A 212 1.17 -0.12 -8.48
C GLN A 212 -0.04 0.77 -8.75
N ILE A 213 -1.07 0.70 -7.90
CA ILE A 213 -2.26 1.56 -8.00
C ILE A 213 -1.88 3.02 -7.78
N GLU A 214 -1.13 3.33 -6.72
CA GLU A 214 -0.74 4.69 -6.40
C GLU A 214 0.21 5.28 -7.45
N SER A 215 1.22 4.52 -7.89
CA SER A 215 2.18 4.89 -8.93
C SER A 215 1.53 5.10 -10.30
N SER A 216 0.41 4.42 -10.58
CA SER A 216 -0.33 4.58 -11.83
C SER A 216 -1.41 5.65 -11.74
N TRP A 217 -1.99 5.90 -10.56
CA TRP A 217 -3.08 6.85 -10.41
C TRP A 217 -2.62 8.25 -10.01
N CYS A 218 -1.98 8.41 -8.86
CA CYS A 218 -1.57 9.72 -8.37
C CYS A 218 -0.15 9.68 -7.80
N PRO A 219 0.88 9.60 -8.66
CA PRO A 219 2.27 9.66 -8.26
C PRO A 219 2.71 11.09 -7.92
N LEU A 220 1.98 11.76 -7.04
CA LEU A 220 2.32 13.06 -6.47
C LEU A 220 2.82 12.86 -5.03
N LYS A 221 3.89 13.58 -4.67
CA LYS A 221 4.38 13.64 -3.30
C LYS A 221 3.35 14.28 -2.39
N HIS A 222 3.37 13.86 -1.13
CA HIS A 222 2.59 14.47 -0.06
C HIS A 222 3.04 15.91 0.21
N LEU A 223 2.12 16.72 0.74
CA LEU A 223 2.33 18.10 1.17
C LEU A 223 2.83 18.18 2.62
N GLU A 224 2.39 17.25 3.45
CA GLU A 224 2.82 17.08 4.84
C GLU A 224 4.33 16.77 4.86
N THR A 225 5.06 17.40 5.77
CA THR A 225 6.54 17.30 5.89
C THR A 225 7.00 17.29 7.35
N ARG A 226 6.09 17.13 8.33
CA ARG A 226 6.47 17.02 9.74
C ARG A 226 7.52 15.92 9.96
N GLU A 227 8.34 16.11 10.98
CA GLU A 227 9.28 15.08 11.42
C GLU A 227 8.53 13.83 11.91
N GLY A 228 9.06 12.65 11.58
CA GLY A 228 8.51 11.35 12.00
C GLY A 228 7.55 10.69 11.00
N ILE A 229 7.22 11.34 9.88
CA ILE A 229 6.40 10.72 8.82
C ILE A 229 7.13 9.54 8.19
N VAL A 230 6.39 8.48 7.91
CA VAL A 230 6.86 7.30 7.20
C VAL A 230 6.32 7.32 5.77
N TYR A 231 7.17 7.67 4.80
CA TYR A 231 6.85 7.52 3.39
C TYR A 231 7.30 6.14 2.86
N PRO A 232 6.44 5.46 2.07
CA PRO A 232 6.86 4.32 1.28
C PRO A 232 7.99 4.67 0.32
N LYS A 233 8.94 3.73 0.11
CA LYS A 233 10.12 3.95 -0.75
C LYS A 233 9.79 4.34 -2.19
N HIS A 234 8.65 3.90 -2.73
CA HIS A 234 8.27 4.23 -4.11
C HIS A 234 7.93 5.72 -4.30
N HIS A 235 7.66 6.46 -3.23
CA HIS A 235 7.41 7.91 -3.28
C HIS A 235 8.64 8.72 -3.72
N ASP A 236 9.85 8.13 -3.67
CA ASP A 236 11.07 8.76 -4.20
C ASP A 236 10.96 9.09 -5.69
N ARG A 237 10.11 8.35 -6.42
CA ARG A 237 9.87 8.51 -7.86
C ARG A 237 8.68 9.41 -8.19
N PHE A 238 7.98 9.89 -7.17
CA PHE A 238 6.78 10.70 -7.35
C PHE A 238 7.16 12.14 -7.73
N PHE A 239 6.25 12.78 -8.46
CA PHE A 239 6.37 14.17 -8.86
C PHE A 239 6.07 15.12 -7.70
N GLY A 240 6.64 16.32 -7.73
CA GLY A 240 6.29 17.37 -6.79
C GLY A 240 4.82 17.78 -6.89
N PRO A 241 4.22 18.36 -5.83
CA PRO A 241 2.82 18.81 -5.84
C PRO A 241 2.48 19.84 -6.92
N HIS A 242 3.49 20.55 -7.44
CA HIS A 242 3.35 21.55 -8.51
C HIS A 242 3.55 20.97 -9.92
N GLU A 243 3.96 19.71 -10.04
CA GLU A 243 4.29 19.05 -11.31
C GLU A 243 3.12 18.24 -11.89
N ILE A 244 1.88 18.59 -11.58
CA ILE A 244 0.67 17.84 -11.98
C ILE A 244 0.60 17.63 -13.48
N GLU A 245 0.91 18.67 -14.25
CA GLU A 245 0.87 18.62 -15.71
C GLU A 245 1.85 17.57 -16.26
N ARG A 246 3.10 17.62 -15.78
CA ARG A 246 4.13 16.62 -16.11
C ARG A 246 3.73 15.21 -15.67
N MET A 247 3.16 15.08 -14.47
CA MET A 247 2.65 13.82 -13.95
C MET A 247 1.58 13.26 -14.89
N ARG A 248 0.62 14.07 -15.32
CA ARG A 248 -0.47 13.65 -16.21
C ARG A 248 0.04 13.25 -17.59
N GLN A 249 1.05 13.95 -18.13
CA GLN A 249 1.72 13.57 -19.37
C GLN A 249 2.32 12.17 -19.27
N VAL A 250 3.05 11.88 -18.18
CA VAL A 250 3.55 10.53 -17.91
C VAL A 250 2.41 9.53 -17.76
N LEU A 251 1.33 9.89 -17.07
CA LEU A 251 0.20 8.97 -16.89
C LEU A 251 -0.55 8.64 -18.19
N SER A 252 -0.67 9.61 -19.09
CA SER A 252 -1.33 9.42 -20.39
C SER A 252 -0.52 8.57 -21.37
N THR A 253 0.80 8.46 -21.15
CA THR A 253 1.73 7.74 -22.03
C THR A 253 2.16 6.42 -21.40
N VAL A 254 3.12 6.46 -20.46
CA VAL A 254 3.64 5.29 -19.73
C VAL A 254 2.60 4.76 -18.74
N GLY A 255 1.90 5.68 -18.07
CA GLY A 255 0.80 5.40 -17.16
C GLY A 255 1.14 4.77 -15.83
N THR A 256 2.43 4.82 -15.47
CA THR A 256 2.91 4.58 -14.12
C THR A 256 4.32 5.14 -13.96
N VAL A 257 4.71 5.48 -12.73
CA VAL A 257 6.11 5.73 -12.35
C VAL A 257 6.78 4.51 -11.69
N SER A 258 6.05 3.40 -11.58
CA SER A 258 6.57 2.13 -11.08
C SER A 258 7.49 1.45 -12.10
N ASP A 259 8.46 0.67 -11.62
CA ASP A 259 9.21 -0.25 -12.52
C ASP A 259 8.32 -1.38 -13.04
N ARG A 260 7.22 -1.66 -12.34
CA ARG A 260 6.24 -2.69 -12.69
C ARG A 260 5.30 -2.16 -13.76
N ARG A 261 5.81 -2.10 -14.99
CA ARG A 261 5.03 -1.63 -16.14
C ARG A 261 3.91 -2.62 -16.48
N PRO A 262 2.75 -2.12 -16.93
CA PRO A 262 1.64 -2.98 -17.29
C PRO A 262 1.98 -3.97 -18.42
N THR A 263 1.41 -5.18 -18.39
CA THR A 263 1.90 -6.35 -19.18
C THR A 263 1.02 -6.79 -20.36
N TRP A 264 0.19 -5.92 -20.93
CA TRP A 264 -0.64 -6.24 -22.10
C TRP A 264 -0.07 -5.63 -23.38
#